data_AF-A0AAT9HBD2-F1
#
_entry.id   AF-A0AAT9HBD2-F1
#
_cell.length_a   1.000
_cell.length_b   1.000
_cell.length_c   1.000
_cell.angle_alpha   90.00
_cell.angle_beta   90.00
_cell.angle_gamma   90.00
#
_symmetry.space_group_name_H-M   'P 1'
#
loop_
_entity.id
_entity.type
_entity.pdbx_description
1 polymer ?
#
loop_
_entity_poly.entity_id
_entity_poly.type
_entity_poly.pdbx_seq_one_letter_code
_entity_poly.pdbx_strand_id
1 'polypeptide(L)'
;MGCSGDLVTTTGTAIVGATTVEVRYSEICAAAWGRITQGAQGDQVEIGAGTAEKQTDTITAAGDTAAYTPMLPVKKAADAKACAILAATGEKGCTG
;
A
#
# COMPACT_ATOMS: atom_id res chain seq x y z
N MET A 1 2.61 21.73 -6.34
CA MET A 1 1.34 21.21 -5.79
C MET A 1 1.52 19.71 -5.67
N GLY A 2 1.75 19.21 -4.44
CA GLY A 2 2.11 17.82 -4.19
C GLY A 2 0.89 17.03 -3.74
N CYS A 3 0.72 15.82 -4.27
CA CYS A 3 -0.32 14.88 -3.83
C CYS A 3 -0.02 14.24 -2.47
N SER A 4 1.17 14.50 -1.93
CA SER A 4 1.68 14.07 -0.63
C SER A 4 1.75 15.27 0.34
N GLY A 5 1.32 15.06 1.59
CA GLY A 5 1.28 16.10 2.63
C GLY A 5 0.21 15.82 3.69
N ASP A 6 -0.19 16.83 4.46
CA ASP A 6 -1.14 16.72 5.59
C ASP A 6 -2.57 16.31 5.18
N LEU A 7 -2.86 16.34 3.88
CA LEU A 7 -4.17 15.99 3.31
C LEU A 7 -4.31 14.49 2.97
N VAL A 8 -3.30 13.68 3.30
CA VAL A 8 -3.31 12.24 3.06
C VAL A 8 -3.86 11.51 4.27
N THR A 9 -4.93 10.75 4.08
CA THR A 9 -5.54 9.93 5.13
C THR A 9 -5.16 8.45 4.97
N THR A 10 -5.01 7.75 6.09
CA THR A 10 -4.97 6.28 6.09
C THR A 10 -6.41 5.78 6.15
N THR A 11 -6.87 5.07 5.12
CA THR A 11 -8.27 4.64 4.99
C THR A 11 -8.45 3.15 5.25
N GLY A 12 -7.35 2.39 5.29
CA GLY A 12 -7.31 0.99 5.66
C GLY A 12 -5.96 0.62 6.24
N THR A 13 -5.96 -0.25 7.23
CA THR A 13 -4.74 -0.78 7.86
C THR A 13 -4.92 -2.26 8.16
N ALA A 14 -3.88 -3.05 7.94
CA ALA A 14 -3.80 -4.43 8.39
C ALA A 14 -2.35 -4.78 8.78
N ILE A 15 -2.19 -5.84 9.56
CA ILE A 15 -0.89 -6.37 9.96
C ILE A 15 -0.80 -7.80 9.42
N VAL A 16 0.31 -8.12 8.75
CA VAL A 16 0.62 -9.44 8.18
C VAL A 16 1.97 -9.87 8.75
N GLY A 17 1.98 -10.87 9.63
CA GLY A 17 3.16 -11.16 10.45
C GLY A 17 3.58 -9.94 11.29
N ALA A 18 4.72 -9.34 10.96
CA ALA A 18 5.20 -8.08 11.57
C ALA A 18 5.02 -6.85 10.66
N THR A 19 4.66 -7.05 9.39
CA THR A 19 4.56 -6.00 8.37
C THR A 19 3.20 -5.32 8.46
N THR A 20 3.19 -4.01 8.64
CA THR A 20 1.96 -3.21 8.61
C THR A 20 1.70 -2.74 7.18
N VAL A 21 0.52 -3.03 6.64
CA VAL A 21 0.06 -2.53 5.33
C VAL A 21 -1.03 -1.47 5.53
N GLU A 22 -0.91 -0.37 4.79
CA GLU A 22 -1.83 0.76 4.82
C GLU A 22 -2.31 1.12 3.42
N VAL A 23 -3.58 1.53 3.31
CA VAL A 23 -4.09 2.31 2.17
C VAL A 23 -3.96 3.79 2.52
N ARG A 24 -3.20 4.52 1.71
CA ARG A 24 -3.06 5.98 1.80
C ARG A 24 -3.88 6.61 0.69
N TYR A 25 -4.72 7.59 1.01
CA TYR A 25 -5.60 8.26 0.05
C TYR A 25 -5.39 9.78 0.08
N SER A 26 -5.41 10.39 -1.09
CA SER A 26 -5.33 11.85 -1.27
C SER A 26 -6.55 12.33 -2.04
N GLU A 27 -7.43 13.07 -1.36
CA GLU A 27 -8.67 13.59 -1.96
C GLU A 27 -8.36 14.60 -3.08
N ILE A 28 -7.35 15.46 -2.88
CA ILE A 28 -6.95 16.48 -3.85
C ILE A 28 -6.43 15.89 -5.16
N CYS A 29 -5.93 14.65 -5.14
CA CYS A 29 -5.39 13.98 -6.32
C CYS A 29 -6.26 12.81 -6.78
N ALA A 30 -7.39 12.56 -6.11
CA ALA A 30 -8.29 11.44 -6.38
C ALA A 30 -7.53 10.12 -6.59
N ALA A 31 -6.57 9.84 -5.70
CA ALA A 31 -5.65 8.73 -5.84
C ALA A 31 -5.36 8.05 -4.50
N ALA A 32 -5.10 6.75 -4.56
CA ALA A 32 -4.68 5.94 -3.44
C ALA A 32 -3.39 5.18 -3.75
N TRP A 33 -2.59 4.89 -2.73
CA TRP A 33 -1.41 4.03 -2.85
C TRP A 33 -1.28 3.14 -1.63
N GLY A 34 -0.71 1.96 -1.86
CA GLY A 34 -0.37 1.03 -0.80
C GLY A 34 0.97 1.42 -0.18
N ARG A 35 1.07 1.25 1.14
CA ARG A 35 2.32 1.36 1.87
C ARG A 35 2.48 0.14 2.75
N ILE A 36 3.70 -0.40 2.81
CA ILE A 36 4.09 -1.31 3.88
C ILE A 36 5.16 -0.66 4.76
N THR A 37 5.18 -1.03 6.03
CA THR A 37 6.21 -0.66 7.01
C THR A 37 6.53 -1.84 7.91
N GLN A 38 7.70 -1.81 8.56
CA GLN A 38 8.22 -2.93 9.34
C GLN A 38 8.38 -4.22 8.53
N GLY A 39 8.47 -4.08 7.20
CA GLY A 39 8.70 -5.19 6.29
C GLY A 39 10.17 -5.59 6.24
N ALA A 40 10.41 -6.72 5.58
CA ALA A 40 11.74 -7.21 5.25
C ALA A 40 12.01 -7.09 3.74
N GLN A 41 13.29 -7.15 3.35
CA GLN A 41 13.66 -7.24 1.95
C GLN A 41 12.90 -8.40 1.27
N GLY A 42 12.29 -8.09 0.12
CA GLY A 42 11.45 -8.97 -0.67
C GLY A 42 9.96 -8.82 -0.38
N ASP A 43 9.55 -8.25 0.75
CA ASP A 43 8.12 -8.02 1.02
C ASP A 43 7.52 -7.11 -0.05
N GLN A 44 6.34 -7.48 -0.51
CA GLN A 44 5.63 -6.79 -1.58
C GLN A 44 4.36 -6.14 -1.06
N VAL A 45 4.08 -4.95 -1.56
CA VAL A 45 2.80 -4.27 -1.41
C VAL A 45 2.08 -4.22 -2.75
N GLU A 46 0.79 -4.52 -2.74
CA GLU A 46 -0.13 -4.40 -3.88
C GLU A 46 -1.27 -3.47 -3.48
N ILE A 47 -1.71 -2.59 -4.36
CA ILE A 47 -2.97 -1.87 -4.22
C ILE A 47 -3.82 -2.02 -5.48
N GLY A 48 -5.12 -2.18 -5.29
CA GLY A 48 -6.12 -2.18 -6.37
C GLY A 48 -7.39 -1.45 -5.94
N ALA A 49 -8.23 -1.10 -6.92
CA ALA A 49 -9.45 -0.32 -6.70
C ALA A 49 -10.73 -1.02 -7.24
N GLY A 50 -10.76 -2.37 -7.19
CA GLY A 50 -11.84 -3.17 -7.77
C GLY A 50 -11.91 -3.17 -9.31
N THR A 51 -10.97 -2.50 -9.96
CA THR A 51 -10.76 -2.52 -11.42
C THR A 51 -9.66 -3.53 -11.79
N ALA A 52 -9.39 -3.68 -13.09
CA ALA A 52 -8.25 -4.48 -13.56
C ALA A 52 -6.90 -3.81 -13.25
N GLU A 53 -6.88 -2.51 -12.95
CA GLU A 53 -5.64 -1.77 -12.68
C GLU A 53 -5.18 -2.01 -11.23
N LYS A 54 -3.90 -2.31 -11.10
CA LYS A 54 -3.21 -2.53 -9.84
C LYS A 54 -1.84 -1.90 -9.88
N GLN A 55 -1.38 -1.45 -8.73
CA GLN A 55 -0.02 -0.97 -8.55
C GLN A 55 0.67 -1.86 -7.53
N THR A 56 1.95 -2.15 -7.76
CA THR A 56 2.76 -2.97 -6.88
C THR A 56 4.11 -2.32 -6.65
N ASP A 57 4.70 -2.62 -5.50
CA ASP A 57 6.09 -2.27 -5.19
C ASP A 57 6.67 -3.29 -4.20
N THR A 58 8.00 -3.38 -4.13
CA THR A 58 8.72 -4.38 -3.34
C THR A 58 9.88 -3.74 -2.61
N ILE A 59 10.12 -4.15 -1.36
CA ILE A 59 11.32 -3.76 -0.62
C ILE A 59 12.52 -4.44 -1.26
N THR A 60 13.27 -3.71 -2.10
CA THR A 60 14.41 -4.28 -2.84
C THR A 60 15.75 -4.06 -2.14
N ALA A 61 15.93 -2.93 -1.46
CA ALA A 61 17.20 -2.61 -0.80
C ALA A 61 17.33 -3.33 0.56
N ALA A 62 18.54 -3.79 0.86
CA ALA A 62 18.83 -4.41 2.15
C ALA A 62 18.85 -3.34 3.25
N GLY A 63 18.13 -3.58 4.34
CA GLY A 63 17.99 -2.64 5.45
C GLY A 63 16.79 -1.69 5.35
N ASP A 64 16.13 -1.64 4.18
CA ASP A 64 14.84 -0.95 4.05
C ASP A 64 13.73 -1.77 4.71
N THR A 65 12.75 -1.05 5.24
CA THR A 65 11.60 -1.65 5.96
C THR A 65 10.26 -1.14 5.45
N ALA A 66 10.26 -0.36 4.37
CA ALA A 66 9.07 0.23 3.80
C ALA A 66 9.13 0.24 2.26
N ALA A 67 7.97 0.08 1.64
CA ALA A 67 7.75 0.21 0.20
C ALA A 67 6.43 0.93 -0.04
N TYR A 68 6.32 1.59 -1.19
CA TYR A 68 5.18 2.42 -1.55
C TYR A 68 4.82 2.17 -3.00
N THR A 69 3.57 1.77 -3.25
CA THR A 69 3.12 1.63 -4.64
C THR A 69 3.08 2.99 -5.32
N PRO A 70 3.17 3.02 -6.66
CA PRO A 70 2.68 4.16 -7.44
C PRO A 70 1.23 4.53 -7.07
N MET A 71 0.87 5.78 -7.33
CA MET A 71 -0.49 6.27 -7.13
C MET A 71 -1.45 5.62 -8.13
N LEU A 72 -2.49 4.98 -7.61
CA LEU A 72 -3.61 4.43 -8.37
C LEU A 72 -4.76 5.44 -8.35
N PRO A 73 -5.26 5.90 -9.51
CA PRO A 73 -6.45 6.74 -9.57
C PRO A 73 -7.66 5.99 -9.01
N VAL A 74 -8.38 6.60 -8.07
CA VAL A 74 -9.57 6.01 -7.44
C VAL A 74 -10.70 7.02 -7.35
N LYS A 75 -11.94 6.56 -7.49
CA LYS A 75 -13.12 7.42 -7.35
C LYS A 75 -13.42 7.73 -5.89
N LYS A 76 -13.22 6.75 -5.00
CA LYS A 76 -13.41 6.88 -3.55
C LYS A 76 -12.33 6.11 -2.81
N ALA A 77 -11.98 6.61 -1.63
CA ALA A 77 -11.08 5.92 -0.69
C ALA A 77 -11.48 4.47 -0.41
N ALA A 78 -12.78 4.21 -0.24
CA ALA A 78 -13.32 2.89 0.08
C ALA A 78 -13.21 1.89 -1.07
N ASP A 79 -12.93 2.34 -2.30
CA ASP A 79 -12.75 1.45 -3.44
C ASP A 79 -11.35 0.80 -3.39
N ALA A 80 -10.40 1.43 -2.69
CA ALA A 80 -9.00 1.04 -2.64
C ALA A 80 -8.73 -0.02 -1.56
N LYS A 81 -8.00 -1.07 -1.95
CA LYS A 81 -7.59 -2.16 -1.08
C LYS A 81 -6.10 -2.44 -1.27
N ALA A 82 -5.35 -2.44 -0.18
CA ALA A 82 -3.93 -2.78 -0.18
C ALA A 82 -3.69 -4.16 0.44
N CYS A 83 -2.69 -4.88 -0.07
CA CYS A 83 -2.25 -6.17 0.45
C CYS A 83 -0.74 -6.16 0.63
N ALA A 84 -0.26 -6.77 1.71
CA ALA A 84 1.12 -7.16 1.88
C ALA A 84 1.29 -8.64 1.56
N ILE A 85 2.42 -8.99 0.96
CA ILE A 85 2.86 -10.36 0.71
C ILE A 85 4.25 -10.50 1.32
N LEU A 86 4.37 -11.37 2.31
CA LEU A 86 5.63 -11.59 3.01
C LEU A 86 6.54 -12.50 2.18
N ALA A 87 7.76 -12.06 1.87
CA ALA A 87 8.67 -12.86 1.05
C ALA A 87 9.09 -14.16 1.74
N ALA A 88 9.24 -14.14 3.06
CA ALA A 88 9.72 -15.29 3.82
C ALA A 88 8.72 -16.45 3.87
N THR A 89 7.42 -16.16 3.96
CA THR A 89 6.37 -17.16 4.16
C THR A 89 5.42 -17.28 2.98
N GLY A 90 5.38 -16.31 2.08
CA GLY A 90 4.36 -16.16 1.04
C GLY A 90 2.99 -15.75 1.58
N GLU A 91 2.88 -15.44 2.87
CA GLU A 91 1.62 -15.03 3.50
C GLU A 91 1.12 -13.71 2.89
N LYS A 92 -0.14 -13.71 2.45
CA LYS A 92 -0.80 -12.52 1.94
C LYS A 92 -1.90 -12.08 2.89
N GLY A 93 -1.85 -10.83 3.33
CA GLY A 93 -2.91 -10.20 4.10
C GLY A 93 -3.25 -8.83 3.55
N CYS A 94 -4.52 -8.44 3.64
CA CYS A 94 -5.03 -7.23 3.02
C CYS A 94 -5.81 -6.36 4.00
N THR A 95 -5.89 -5.07 3.70
CA THR A 95 -6.81 -4.15 4.37
C THR A 95 -8.26 -4.59 4.13
N GLY A 96 -9.11 -4.36 5.13
CA GLY A 96 -10.54 -4.72 5.13
C GLY A 96 -11.24 -4.26 3.86
#